data_AF-A0A7Y5G291-F1
#
_entry.id   AF-A0A7Y5G291-F1
#
_cell.length_a   1.000
_cell.length_b   1.000
_cell.length_c   1.000
_cell.angle_alpha   90.00
_cell.angle_beta   90.00
_cell.angle_gamma   90.00
#
_symmetry.space_group_name_H-M   'P 1'
#
loop_
_entity.id
_entity.type
_entity.pdbx_description
1 polymer ?
#
loop_
_entity_poly.entity_id
_entity_poly.type
_entity_poly.pdbx_seq_one_letter_code
_entity_poly.pdbx_strand_id
1 'polypeptide(L)' 'MKSAVTRNSIKRRLREAYRLEKHEFTGGAEVVFIGSEKVIEASFAALRADMRRLGKIIPKKSVQR' A
#
# COMPACT_ATOMS: atom_id res chain seq x y z
N MET A 1 -14.62 -7.15 18.60
CA MET A 1 -13.78 -5.93 18.57
C MET A 1 -12.39 -6.28 18.08
N LYS A 2 -11.94 -5.77 16.93
CA LYS A 2 -10.60 -6.08 16.40
C LYS A 2 -9.54 -5.40 17.27
N SER A 3 -8.59 -6.16 17.82
CA SER A 3 -7.60 -5.64 18.76
C SER A 3 -6.79 -4.49 18.14
N ALA A 4 -6.37 -3.53 18.96
CA ALA A 4 -5.47 -2.46 18.51
C ALA A 4 -4.18 -3.01 17.89
N VAL A 5 -3.71 -4.16 18.37
CA VAL A 5 -2.53 -4.87 17.87
C VAL A 5 -2.73 -5.33 16.43
N THR A 6 -3.86 -5.98 16.12
CA THR A 6 -4.19 -6.43 14.76
C THR A 6 -4.22 -5.26 13.79
N ARG A 7 -4.88 -4.16 14.16
CA ARG A 7 -4.94 -2.93 13.34
C ARG A 7 -3.56 -2.31 13.12
N ASN A 8 -2.71 -2.29 14.14
CA ASN A 8 -1.35 -1.76 14.03
C ASN A 8 -0.46 -2.63 13.15
N SER A 9 -0.61 -3.96 13.23
CA SER A 9 0.08 -4.90 12.36
C SER A 9 -0.27 -4.68 10.89
N ILE A 10 -1.56 -4.54 10.57
CA ILE A 10 -2.03 -4.22 9.21
C ILE A 10 -1.40 -2.92 8.70
N LYS A 11 -1.49 -1.83 9.48
CA LYS A 11 -0.90 -0.53 9.12
C LYS A 11 0.61 -0.65 8.88
N ARG A 12 1.32 -1.41 9.73
CA ARG A 12 2.77 -1.62 9.59
C ARG A 12 3.11 -2.36 8.30
N ARG A 13 2.47 -3.50 8.03
CA ARG A 13 2.72 -4.31 6.82
C ARG A 13 2.48 -3.51 5.54
N LEU A 14 1.37 -2.77 5.48
CA LEU A 14 1.07 -1.94 4.30
C LEU A 14 2.09 -0.82 4.11
N ARG A 15 2.47 -0.11 5.18
CA ARG A 15 3.49 0.95 5.10
C ARG A 15 4.85 0.42 4.68
N GLU A 16 5.26 -0.74 5.19
CA GLU A 16 6.52 -1.36 4.82
C GLU A 16 6.52 -1.81 3.36
N ALA A 17 5.44 -2.43 2.88
CA ALA A 17 5.31 -2.82 1.48
C ALA A 17 5.32 -1.59 0.55
N TYR A 18 4.55 -0.55 0.88
CA TYR A 18 4.56 0.72 0.13
C TYR A 18 5.95 1.36 0.12
N ARG A 19 6.64 1.42 1.27
CA ARG A 19 7.98 2.03 1.36
C ARG A 19 8.98 1.39 0.40
N LEU A 20 8.93 0.07 0.23
CA LEU A 20 9.83 -0.66 -0.67
C LEU A 20 9.49 -0.43 -2.16
N GLU A 21 8.21 -0.28 -2.50
CA GLU A 21 7.77 -0.05 -3.88
C GLU A 21 7.46 1.43 -4.19
N LYS A 22 7.82 2.37 -3.29
CA LYS A 22 7.47 3.80 -3.39
C LYS A 22 7.90 4.42 -4.72
N HIS A 23 9.00 3.95 -5.29
CA HIS A 23 9.53 4.41 -6.56
C HIS A 23 8.61 4.14 -7.76
N GLU A 24 7.68 3.20 -7.66
CA GLU A 24 6.66 2.97 -8.69
C GLU A 24 5.59 4.08 -8.65
N PHE A 25 5.35 4.69 -7.49
CA PHE A 25 4.37 5.77 -7.28
C PHE A 25 4.96 7.15 -7.62
N THR A 26 5.41 7.34 -8.86
CA THR A 26 6.08 8.57 -9.33
C THR A 26 5.14 9.73 -9.68
N GLY A 27 3.84 9.54 -9.50
CA GLY A 27 2.80 10.39 -10.07
C GLY A 27 2.36 11.62 -9.27
N GLY A 28 2.90 11.87 -8.07
CA GLY A 28 2.39 12.93 -7.20
C GLY A 28 0.91 12.75 -6.78
N ALA A 29 0.38 11.53 -6.91
CA ALA A 29 -0.95 11.16 -6.48
C ALA A 29 -0.98 10.97 -4.95
N GLU A 30 -2.05 11.43 -4.33
CA GLU A 30 -2.34 11.14 -2.92
C GLU A 30 -3.08 9.80 -2.86
N VAL A 31 -2.55 8.85 -2.09
CA VAL A 31 -3.08 7.48 -2.02
C VAL A 31 -3.46 7.14 -0.59
N VAL A 32 -4.69 6.65 -0.42
CA VAL A 32 -5.20 6.11 0.86
C VAL A 32 -5.37 4.61 0.71
N PHE A 33 -4.69 3.84 1.57
CA PHE A 33 -4.82 2.37 1.59
C PHE A 33 -5.78 1.93 2.70
N ILE A 34 -6.79 1.15 2.33
CA ILE A 34 -7.73 0.53 3.27
C ILE A 34 -7.32 -0.93 3.47
N GLY A 35 -6.77 -1.24 4.64
CA GLY A 35 -6.32 -2.59 4.98
C GLY A 35 -7.44 -3.47 5.54
N SER A 36 -7.61 -4.68 4.99
CA SER A 36 -8.44 -5.74 5.56
C SER A 36 -7.60 -6.76 6.34
N GLU A 37 -8.24 -7.70 7.05
CA GLU A 37 -7.52 -8.78 7.76
C GLU A 37 -6.73 -9.70 6.84
N LYS A 38 -7.12 -9.81 5.57
CA LYS A 38 -6.41 -10.58 4.55
C LYS A 38 -4.94 -10.14 4.39
N VAL A 39 -4.63 -8.90 4.77
CA VAL A 39 -3.25 -8.37 4.77
C VAL A 39 -2.33 -9.12 5.76
N ILE A 40 -2.91 -9.67 6.83
CA ILE A 40 -2.15 -10.42 7.85
C ILE A 40 -1.80 -11.80 7.34
N GLU A 41 -2.76 -12.47 6.70
CA GLU A 41 -2.63 -13.82 6.14
C GLU A 41 -1.79 -13.84 4.87
N ALA A 42 -1.86 -12.79 4.06
CA ALA A 42 -1.06 -12.67 2.84
C ALA A 42 0.43 -12.65 3.14
N SER A 43 1.24 -13.34 2.33
CA SER A 43 2.69 -13.25 2.41
C SER A 43 3.16 -11.83 2.13
N PHE A 44 4.28 -11.41 2.73
CA PHE A 44 4.81 -10.07 2.50
C PHE A 44 5.22 -9.85 1.04
N ALA A 45 5.68 -10.91 0.37
CA ALA A 45 5.99 -10.89 -1.06
C ALA A 45 4.74 -10.58 -1.91
N ALA A 46 3.59 -11.18 -1.59
CA ALA A 46 2.33 -10.88 -2.27
C ALA A 46 1.92 -9.41 -2.07
N LEU A 47 2.04 -8.88 -0.85
CA LEU A 47 1.76 -7.46 -0.58
C LEU A 47 2.66 -6.52 -1.39
N ARG A 48 3.94 -6.86 -1.57
CA ARG A 48 4.85 -6.08 -2.42
C ARG A 48 4.45 -6.15 -3.89
N ALA A 49 4.10 -7.33 -4.39
CA ALA A 49 3.65 -7.50 -5.77
C ALA A 49 2.39 -6.65 -6.05
N ASP A 50 1.44 -6.64 -5.11
CA ASP A 50 0.25 -5.79 -5.19
C ASP A 50 0.61 -4.30 -5.20
N MET A 51 1.49 -3.85 -4.29
CA MET A 51 1.93 -2.44 -4.25
C MET A 51 2.61 -2.01 -5.55
N ARG A 52 3.49 -2.84 -6.11
CA ARG A 52 4.15 -2.59 -7.39
C ARG A 52 3.11 -2.48 -8.51
N ARG A 53 2.14 -3.41 -8.56
CA ARG A 53 1.06 -3.38 -9.54
C ARG A 53 0.25 -2.09 -9.42
N LEU A 54 -0.12 -1.70 -8.20
CA LEU A 54 -0.85 -0.47 -7.92
C LEU A 54 -0.08 0.78 -8.37
N GLY A 55 1.22 0.86 -8.08
CA GLY A 55 2.05 2.00 -8.50
C GLY A 55 2.09 2.21 -10.01
N LYS A 56 2.04 1.11 -10.78
CA LYS A 56 2.03 1.17 -12.26
C LYS A 56 0.69 1.57 -12.86
N ILE A 57 -0.43 1.26 -12.20
CA ILE A 57 -1.77 1.57 -12.71
C ILE A 57 -2.28 2.93 -12.24
N ILE A 58 -1.80 3.43 -11.09
CA ILE A 58 -2.27 4.72 -10.57
C ILE A 58 -1.71 5.82 -11.49
N PRO A 59 -2.59 6.59 -12.13
CA PRO A 59 -2.18 7.59 -13.10
C PRO A 59 -1.33 8.65 -12.41
N LYS A 60 -0.32 9.13 -13.12
CA LYS A 60 0.44 10.29 -12.68
C LYS A 60 -0.50 11.49 -12.71
N LYS A 61 -0.57 12.24 -11.62
CA LYS A 61 -1.30 13.50 -11.55
C LYS A 61 -0.71 14.38 -12.65
N SER A 62 -1.44 14.54 -13.75
CA SER A 62 -1.20 15.59 -14.72
C SER A 62 -1.42 16.88 -13.96
N VAL A 63 -0.31 17.53 -13.58
CA VAL A 63 -0.34 18.83 -12.93
C VAL A 63 -0.95 19.80 -13.93
N GLN A 64 -2.26 20.02 -13.85
CA GLN A 64 -2.90 21.21 -14.38
C GLN A 64 -2.49 22.34 -13.43
N ARG A 65 -1.51 23.14 -13.85
CA ARG A 65 -1.30 24.49 -13.33
C ARG A 65 -2.20 25.44 -14.09
#